data_AF-A0A832BQA0-F1
#
_entry.id   AF-A0A832BQA0-F1
#
_cell.length_a   1.000
_cell.length_b   1.000
_cell.length_c   1.000
_cell.angle_alpha   90.00
_cell.angle_beta   90.00
_cell.angle_gamma   90.00
#
_symmetry.space_group_name_H-M   'P 1'
#
loop_
_entity.id
_entity.type
_entity.pdbx_description
1 polymer ?
#
loop_
_entity_poly.entity_id
_entity_poly.type
_entity_poly.pdbx_seq_one_letter_code
_entity_poly.pdbx_strand_id
1 'polypeptide(L)'
;MRTILIMFLAGGFLLSCENKKKSTEGEKDIEVKSYLPIKDFILEDMRQIDSFAGGMLLREIVNNKKDSVFLAPNDYKKFIDKFLVPELDSARFNKDYDESSLMDETTQMLNFIYTAKDPNAALKRVILYVSPSLSIDRVNRVYMEKEKLMGDTSISERLTWKMKQYFMIVENKQTPAGYQSKKIQKIIWDPTLFSEE
;
A
#
# COMPACT_ATOMS: atom_id res chain seq x y z
N MET A 1 49.86 -53.22 38.04
CA MET A 1 50.63 -54.17 37.20
C MET A 1 49.67 -55.31 36.83
N ARG A 2 49.22 -55.39 35.57
CA ARG A 2 49.58 -56.43 34.56
C ARG A 2 49.30 -57.87 35.09
N THR A 3 48.52 -58.77 34.47
CA THR A 3 48.02 -58.92 33.09
C THR A 3 47.08 -60.16 32.98
N ILE A 4 46.02 -60.06 32.14
CA ILE A 4 45.56 -60.97 31.05
C ILE A 4 45.09 -62.43 31.35
N LEU A 5 43.86 -62.77 30.95
CA LEU A 5 43.50 -63.62 29.77
C LEU A 5 42.11 -64.26 29.96
N ILE A 6 41.09 -63.87 29.18
CA ILE A 6 40.07 -64.82 28.66
C ILE A 6 39.64 -64.35 27.27
N MET A 7 39.89 -65.23 26.30
CA MET A 7 39.45 -65.17 24.91
C MET A 7 38.25 -66.12 24.80
N PHE A 8 37.12 -65.67 24.28
CA PHE A 8 36.15 -66.58 23.65
C PHE A 8 35.38 -65.91 22.50
N LEU A 9 35.27 -66.74 21.48
CA LEU A 9 34.88 -66.56 20.08
C LEU A 9 33.37 -66.33 19.85
N ALA A 10 33.07 -65.92 18.60
CA ALA A 10 31.80 -65.98 17.86
C ALA A 10 30.76 -64.90 18.21
N GLY A 11 30.17 -64.13 17.29
CA GLY A 11 30.03 -64.23 15.84
C GLY A 11 28.59 -63.84 15.52
N GLY A 12 28.34 -62.84 14.65
CA GLY A 12 26.99 -62.59 14.15
C GLY A 12 26.66 -61.17 13.72
N PHE A 13 26.41 -61.05 12.42
CA PHE A 13 25.55 -60.08 11.74
C PHE A 13 25.99 -58.62 11.57
N LEU A 14 26.60 -58.42 10.40
CA LEU A 14 26.43 -57.24 9.55
C LEU A 14 24.93 -56.97 9.31
N LEU A 15 24.45 -55.79 9.68
CA LEU A 15 23.38 -55.10 8.94
C LEU A 15 23.73 -53.61 8.85
N SER A 16 24.27 -53.26 7.69
CA SER A 16 24.39 -51.90 7.18
C SER A 16 23.00 -51.33 6.93
N CYS A 17 22.68 -50.20 7.57
CA CYS A 17 21.53 -49.37 7.20
C CYS A 17 22.04 -48.03 6.70
N GLU A 18 22.39 -48.01 5.41
CA GLU A 18 22.64 -46.81 4.64
C GLU A 18 21.30 -46.18 4.29
N ASN A 19 20.76 -45.34 5.20
CA ASN A 19 19.52 -44.63 4.93
C ASN A 19 19.85 -43.37 4.12
N LYS A 20 19.96 -43.53 2.79
CA LYS A 20 19.93 -42.42 1.84
C LYS A 20 18.58 -41.73 1.95
N LYS A 21 18.52 -40.68 2.78
CA LYS A 21 17.49 -39.65 2.68
C LYS A 21 17.69 -38.96 1.33
N LYS A 22 16.92 -39.44 0.36
CA LYS A 22 16.64 -38.75 -0.90
C LYS A 22 16.10 -37.38 -0.51
N SER A 23 16.91 -36.35 -0.71
CA SER A 23 16.49 -34.96 -0.68
C SER A 23 15.46 -34.79 -1.79
N THR A 24 14.19 -34.93 -1.42
CA THR A 24 13.08 -34.41 -2.21
C THR A 24 13.30 -32.91 -2.28
N GLU A 25 13.60 -32.41 -3.48
CA GLU A 25 13.53 -30.99 -3.80
C GLU A 25 12.22 -30.45 -3.24
N GLY A 26 12.36 -29.51 -2.31
CA GLY A 26 11.24 -28.79 -1.75
C GLY A 26 10.47 -28.17 -2.91
N GLU A 27 9.27 -28.69 -3.13
CA GLU A 27 8.17 -27.95 -3.72
C GLU A 27 8.23 -26.55 -3.12
N LYS A 28 8.58 -25.55 -3.95
CA LYS A 28 8.51 -24.15 -3.52
C LYS A 28 7.05 -23.91 -3.22
N ASP A 29 6.71 -24.00 -1.95
CA ASP A 29 5.45 -23.53 -1.41
C ASP A 29 5.30 -22.12 -1.97
N ILE A 30 4.36 -21.92 -2.89
CA ILE A 30 4.05 -20.60 -3.38
C ILE A 30 3.41 -19.93 -2.18
N GLU A 31 4.22 -19.24 -1.39
CA GLU A 31 3.77 -18.39 -0.30
C GLU A 31 2.78 -17.40 -0.94
N VAL A 32 1.49 -17.68 -0.80
CA VAL A 32 0.42 -16.78 -1.23
C VAL A 32 0.51 -15.59 -0.31
N LYS A 33 1.37 -14.64 -0.64
CA LYS A 33 1.44 -13.35 0.04
C LYS A 33 0.07 -12.72 -0.06
N SER A 34 -0.59 -12.57 1.09
CA SER A 34 -1.87 -11.90 1.19
C SER A 34 -1.60 -10.41 1.29
N TYR A 35 -1.86 -9.68 0.21
CA TYR A 35 -1.75 -8.22 0.19
C TYR A 35 -2.92 -7.61 0.95
N LEU A 36 -2.72 -6.41 1.51
CA LEU A 36 -3.79 -5.69 2.20
C LEU A 36 -4.87 -5.22 1.20
N PRO A 37 -6.16 -5.26 1.56
CA PRO A 37 -7.26 -4.88 0.67
C PRO A 37 -7.44 -3.36 0.60
N ILE A 38 -6.53 -2.68 -0.11
CA ILE A 38 -6.42 -1.21 -0.17
C ILE A 38 -7.74 -0.55 -0.59
N LYS A 39 -8.37 -1.09 -1.63
CA LYS A 39 -9.64 -0.59 -2.17
C LYS A 39 -10.75 -0.65 -1.11
N ASP A 40 -10.82 -1.74 -0.34
CA ASP A 40 -11.87 -1.94 0.65
C ASP A 40 -11.74 -0.95 1.81
N PHE A 41 -10.51 -0.61 2.23
CA PHE A 41 -10.31 0.44 3.24
C PHE A 41 -10.84 1.80 2.81
N ILE A 42 -10.63 2.18 1.55
CA ILE A 42 -11.13 3.45 1.00
C ILE A 42 -12.66 3.41 0.91
N LEU A 43 -13.23 2.30 0.42
CA LEU A 43 -14.68 2.14 0.31
C LEU A 43 -15.38 2.16 1.68
N GLU A 44 -14.77 1.57 2.70
CA GLU A 44 -15.33 1.58 4.05
C GLU A 44 -15.30 2.99 4.68
N ASP A 45 -14.22 3.75 4.46
CA ASP A 45 -14.16 5.14 4.90
C ASP A 45 -15.17 6.02 4.14
N MET A 46 -15.41 5.75 2.86
CA MET A 46 -16.47 6.42 2.09
C MET A 46 -17.87 6.15 2.63
N ARG A 47 -18.19 4.90 2.99
CA ARG A 47 -19.48 4.56 3.62
C ARG A 47 -19.69 5.33 4.92
N GLN A 48 -18.61 5.53 5.64
CA GLN A 48 -18.55 6.39 6.82
C GLN A 48 -18.89 7.84 6.47
N ILE A 49 -18.19 8.45 5.50
CA ILE A 49 -18.48 9.82 5.02
C ILE A 49 -19.97 9.99 4.65
N ASP A 50 -20.51 9.07 3.84
CA ASP A 50 -21.93 9.10 3.40
C ASP A 50 -22.93 9.02 4.57
N SER A 51 -22.52 8.50 5.74
CA SER A 51 -23.37 8.33 6.91
C SER A 51 -23.40 9.54 7.86
N PHE A 52 -22.33 10.34 7.94
CA PHE A 52 -22.20 11.38 8.97
C PHE A 52 -21.75 12.75 8.49
N ALA A 53 -21.29 12.91 7.26
CA ALA A 53 -20.76 14.19 6.80
C ALA A 53 -21.89 15.21 6.59
N GLY A 54 -22.12 16.09 7.58
CA GLY A 54 -23.06 17.21 7.50
C GLY A 54 -22.67 18.28 6.49
N GLY A 55 -21.42 18.26 6.02
CA GLY A 55 -20.87 19.11 4.96
C GLY A 55 -19.40 18.80 4.72
N MET A 56 -18.90 19.10 3.52
CA MET A 56 -17.50 18.90 3.14
C MET A 56 -16.89 20.19 2.66
N LEU A 57 -15.63 20.46 3.00
CA LEU A 57 -14.89 21.62 2.51
C LEU A 57 -13.94 21.19 1.39
N LEU A 58 -14.13 21.69 0.18
CA LEU A 58 -13.13 21.64 -0.88
C LEU A 58 -12.21 22.85 -0.74
N ARG A 59 -10.91 22.60 -0.70
CA ARG A 59 -9.88 23.61 -0.92
C ARG A 59 -9.13 23.30 -2.21
N GLU A 60 -9.06 24.29 -3.08
CA GLU A 60 -8.38 24.17 -4.36
C GLU A 60 -7.24 25.19 -4.44
N ILE A 61 -6.06 24.75 -4.88
CA ILE A 61 -4.93 25.61 -5.18
C ILE A 61 -4.52 25.36 -6.63
N VAL A 62 -4.62 26.38 -7.48
CA VAL A 62 -4.17 26.33 -8.88
C VAL A 62 -3.13 27.42 -9.09
N ASN A 63 -1.90 27.04 -9.42
CA ASN A 63 -0.80 27.97 -9.68
C ASN A 63 -0.70 29.08 -8.60
N ASN A 64 -0.72 28.68 -7.33
CA ASN A 64 -0.66 29.51 -6.13
C ASN A 64 -1.91 30.36 -5.81
N LYS A 65 -2.99 30.26 -6.59
CA LYS A 65 -4.28 30.85 -6.22
C LYS A 65 -5.09 29.85 -5.42
N LYS A 66 -5.49 30.22 -4.20
CA LYS A 66 -6.26 29.41 -3.27
C LYS A 66 -7.74 29.81 -3.32
N ASP A 67 -8.61 28.81 -3.37
CA ASP A 67 -10.06 28.96 -3.28
C ASP A 67 -10.62 27.89 -2.34
N SER A 68 -11.79 28.14 -1.75
CA SER A 68 -12.44 27.21 -0.83
C SER A 68 -13.96 27.29 -0.95
N VAL A 69 -14.61 26.13 -1.02
CA VAL A 69 -16.07 26.04 -1.18
C VAL A 69 -16.61 24.84 -0.41
N PHE A 70 -17.79 24.99 0.19
CA PHE A 70 -18.50 23.86 0.76
C PHE A 70 -19.15 23.04 -0.36
N LEU A 71 -18.89 21.72 -0.36
CA LEU A 71 -19.47 20.77 -1.29
C LEU A 71 -20.80 20.24 -0.78
N ALA A 72 -21.74 20.00 -1.70
CA ALA A 72 -22.92 19.19 -1.39
C ALA A 72 -22.52 17.72 -1.14
N PRO A 73 -23.32 16.95 -0.39
CA PRO A 73 -22.99 15.57 0.00
C PRO A 73 -22.63 14.60 -1.13
N ASN A 74 -22.99 14.85 -2.39
CA ASN A 74 -22.64 13.97 -3.51
C ASN A 74 -21.55 14.54 -4.44
N ASP A 75 -21.21 15.81 -4.33
CA ASP A 75 -20.27 16.47 -5.25
C ASP A 75 -18.83 15.98 -5.07
N TYR A 76 -18.52 15.38 -3.92
CA TYR A 76 -17.20 14.86 -3.64
C TYR A 76 -16.88 13.57 -4.42
N LYS A 77 -17.91 12.81 -4.83
CA LYS A 77 -17.76 11.50 -5.49
C LYS A 77 -16.98 11.59 -6.81
N LYS A 78 -17.09 12.70 -7.53
CA LYS A 78 -16.33 12.95 -8.77
C LYS A 78 -14.80 12.99 -8.59
N PHE A 79 -14.31 13.18 -7.35
CA PHE A 79 -12.88 13.17 -7.07
C PHE A 79 -12.36 11.79 -6.67
N ILE A 80 -13.25 10.89 -6.25
CA ILE A 80 -12.91 9.58 -5.68
C ILE A 80 -12.39 8.62 -6.75
N ASP A 81 -12.89 8.74 -7.99
CA ASP A 81 -12.47 7.88 -9.11
C ASP A 81 -10.95 7.87 -9.31
N LYS A 82 -10.25 8.93 -8.89
CA LYS A 82 -8.78 8.98 -8.93
C LYS A 82 -8.10 7.96 -8.01
N PHE A 83 -8.77 7.55 -6.92
CA PHE A 83 -8.29 6.61 -5.91
C PHE A 83 -8.74 5.16 -6.19
N LEU A 84 -9.93 4.97 -6.78
CA LEU A 84 -10.51 3.63 -7.03
C LEU A 84 -10.05 3.05 -8.37
N VAL A 85 -8.73 2.95 -8.55
CA VAL A 85 -8.13 2.46 -9.80
C VAL A 85 -8.24 0.93 -9.91
N PRO A 86 -8.40 0.37 -11.12
CA PRO A 86 -8.61 -1.06 -11.32
C PRO A 86 -7.41 -1.92 -10.89
N GLU A 87 -6.21 -1.35 -10.83
CA GLU A 87 -4.99 -2.02 -10.37
C GLU A 87 -5.08 -2.46 -8.90
N LEU A 88 -5.88 -1.78 -8.07
CA LEU A 88 -6.06 -2.13 -6.65
C LEU A 88 -6.94 -3.37 -6.42
N ASP A 89 -7.42 -4.02 -7.49
CA ASP A 89 -8.09 -5.32 -7.38
C ASP A 89 -7.07 -6.41 -7.02
N SER A 90 -7.30 -7.09 -5.90
CA SER A 90 -6.35 -8.00 -5.22
C SER A 90 -5.88 -9.15 -6.10
N ALA A 91 -6.70 -9.59 -7.06
CA ALA A 91 -6.33 -10.67 -7.98
C ALA A 91 -5.17 -10.28 -8.92
N ARG A 92 -5.00 -8.98 -9.23
CA ARG A 92 -3.96 -8.47 -10.13
C ARG A 92 -2.82 -7.80 -9.38
N PHE A 93 -3.14 -7.10 -8.29
CA PHE A 93 -2.18 -6.33 -7.53
C PHE A 93 -0.98 -7.17 -7.05
N ASN A 94 -1.22 -8.40 -6.58
CA ASN A 94 -0.17 -9.29 -6.10
C ASN A 94 0.86 -9.67 -7.18
N LYS A 95 0.40 -9.73 -8.43
CA LYS A 95 1.25 -10.10 -9.57
C LYS A 95 2.09 -8.92 -10.04
N ASP A 96 1.51 -7.73 -10.08
CA ASP A 96 2.07 -6.57 -10.77
C ASP A 96 2.89 -5.65 -9.84
N TYR A 97 2.84 -5.88 -8.53
CA TYR A 97 3.54 -5.08 -7.52
C TYR A 97 4.48 -5.93 -6.65
N ASP A 98 5.54 -5.29 -6.18
CA ASP A 98 6.40 -5.79 -5.11
C ASP A 98 6.04 -5.11 -3.79
N GLU A 99 5.82 -5.90 -2.75
CA GLU A 99 5.57 -5.43 -1.38
C GLU A 99 6.88 -5.39 -0.58
N SER A 100 7.06 -4.30 0.16
CA SER A 100 8.03 -4.18 1.24
C SER A 100 7.36 -3.52 2.45
N SER A 101 7.88 -3.76 3.65
CA SER A 101 7.36 -3.13 4.87
C SER A 101 8.48 -2.52 5.70
N LEU A 102 8.24 -1.36 6.29
CA LEU A 102 9.17 -0.75 7.25
C LEU A 102 8.43 -0.11 8.41
N MET A 103 9.02 -0.18 9.60
CA MET A 103 8.58 0.60 10.75
C MET A 103 9.22 2.00 10.66
N ASP A 104 8.40 3.04 10.60
CA ASP A 104 8.87 4.42 10.65
C ASP A 104 8.99 4.85 12.12
N GLU A 105 10.22 5.03 12.61
CA GLU A 105 10.51 5.40 13.99
C GLU A 105 10.03 6.81 14.35
N THR A 106 9.89 7.72 13.38
CA THR A 106 9.44 9.09 13.66
C THR A 106 7.94 9.13 13.91
N THR A 107 7.18 8.37 13.11
CA THR A 107 5.71 8.33 13.22
C THR A 107 5.19 7.17 14.04
N GLN A 108 6.05 6.21 14.40
CA GLN A 108 5.70 4.93 15.02
C GLN A 108 4.63 4.16 14.22
N MET A 109 4.66 4.29 12.89
CA MET A 109 3.73 3.63 11.97
C MET A 109 4.45 2.54 11.18
N LEU A 110 3.77 1.42 10.99
CA LEU A 110 4.17 0.39 10.04
C LEU A 110 3.70 0.80 8.64
N ASN A 111 4.64 0.92 7.71
CA ASN A 111 4.39 1.29 6.34
C ASN A 111 4.48 0.06 5.45
N PHE A 112 3.39 -0.30 4.78
CA PHE A 112 3.39 -1.27 3.69
C PHE A 112 3.51 -0.53 2.37
N ILE A 113 4.57 -0.80 1.62
CA ILE A 113 4.97 -0.10 0.40
C ILE A 113 4.88 -1.07 -0.76
N TYR A 114 4.01 -0.74 -1.71
CA TYR A 114 3.78 -1.49 -2.93
C TYR A 114 4.34 -0.71 -4.11
N THR A 115 5.29 -1.28 -4.84
CA THR A 115 5.92 -0.63 -6.00
C THR A 115 5.62 -1.44 -7.26
N ALA A 116 5.21 -0.77 -8.33
CA ALA A 116 4.91 -1.44 -9.60
C ALA A 116 6.17 -2.09 -10.16
N LYS A 117 6.05 -3.34 -10.62
CA LYS A 117 7.12 -4.07 -11.32
C LYS A 117 7.35 -3.52 -12.72
N ASP A 118 6.28 -3.11 -13.40
CA ASP A 118 6.37 -2.47 -14.72
C ASP A 118 6.67 -0.97 -14.54
N PRO A 119 7.83 -0.47 -15.02
CA PRO A 119 8.15 0.94 -14.97
C PRO A 119 7.20 1.82 -15.80
N ASN A 120 6.36 1.25 -16.66
CA ASN A 120 5.35 1.97 -17.45
C ASN A 120 3.95 1.93 -16.83
N ALA A 121 3.73 1.20 -15.73
CA ALA A 121 2.43 1.13 -15.06
C ALA A 121 1.93 2.53 -14.67
N ALA A 122 0.63 2.80 -14.83
CA ALA A 122 0.08 4.11 -14.51
C ALA A 122 0.11 4.39 -13.00
N LEU A 123 -0.23 3.41 -12.17
CA LEU A 123 -0.07 3.45 -10.72
C LEU A 123 1.34 2.96 -10.36
N LYS A 124 2.22 3.87 -9.94
CA LYS A 124 3.64 3.57 -9.65
C LYS A 124 3.84 2.99 -8.28
N ARG A 125 3.17 3.58 -7.28
CA ARG A 125 3.42 3.28 -5.87
C ARG A 125 2.18 3.45 -5.03
N VAL A 126 2.00 2.58 -4.05
CA VAL A 126 1.00 2.70 -2.99
C VAL A 126 1.67 2.50 -1.64
N ILE A 127 1.34 3.33 -0.65
CA ILE A 127 1.84 3.20 0.72
C ILE A 127 0.66 3.21 1.69
N LEU A 128 0.56 2.18 2.52
CA LEU A 128 -0.39 2.11 3.64
C LEU A 128 0.36 2.40 4.92
N TYR A 129 -0.13 3.39 5.66
CA TYR A 129 0.40 3.75 6.98
C TYR A 129 -0.53 3.13 8.02
N VAL A 130 0.00 2.20 8.80
CA VAL A 130 -0.74 1.45 9.81
C VAL A 130 -0.20 1.80 11.18
N SER A 131 -1.08 2.24 12.08
CA SER A 131 -0.76 2.35 13.49
C SER A 131 -0.91 0.98 14.14
N PRO A 132 0.19 0.36 14.60
CA PRO A 132 0.11 -0.91 15.31
C PRO A 132 -0.59 -0.71 16.66
N SER A 133 -1.35 -1.70 17.09
CA SER A 133 -2.01 -1.69 18.40
C SER A 133 -2.02 -3.08 19.03
N LEU A 134 -2.22 -3.15 20.35
CA LEU A 134 -2.34 -4.42 21.07
C LEU A 134 -3.65 -5.16 20.77
N SER A 135 -4.67 -4.46 20.27
CA SER A 135 -5.98 -5.04 19.97
C SER A 135 -6.23 -5.16 18.48
N ILE A 136 -6.29 -4.03 17.78
CA ILE A 136 -6.61 -3.96 16.35
C ILE A 136 -5.74 -2.88 15.71
N ASP A 137 -4.96 -3.28 14.72
CA ASP A 137 -4.19 -2.37 13.89
C ASP A 137 -5.11 -1.48 13.07
N ARG A 138 -4.72 -0.20 12.91
CA ARG A 138 -5.54 0.79 12.23
C ARG A 138 -4.81 1.35 11.03
N VAL A 139 -5.45 1.26 9.85
CA VAL A 139 -5.00 1.99 8.67
C VAL A 139 -5.31 3.46 8.89
N ASN A 140 -4.29 4.30 8.87
CA ASN A 140 -4.42 5.74 9.09
C ASN A 140 -4.45 6.52 7.78
N ARG A 141 -3.67 6.05 6.81
CA ARG A 141 -3.48 6.76 5.54
C ARG A 141 -3.16 5.79 4.42
N VAL A 142 -3.71 6.08 3.25
CA VAL A 142 -3.28 5.52 1.96
C VAL A 142 -2.66 6.65 1.16
N TYR A 143 -1.46 6.41 0.64
CA TYR A 143 -0.79 7.32 -0.29
C TYR A 143 -0.58 6.60 -1.62
N MET A 144 -0.80 7.28 -2.74
CA MET A 144 -0.59 6.72 -4.08
C MET A 144 0.16 7.70 -4.97
N GLU A 145 0.98 7.15 -5.86
CA GLU A 145 1.64 7.91 -6.93
C GLU A 145 1.25 7.33 -8.28
N LYS A 146 0.81 8.21 -9.17
CA LYS A 146 0.42 7.86 -10.52
C LYS A 146 1.11 8.75 -11.53
N GLU A 147 1.43 8.18 -12.67
CA GLU A 147 1.97 8.90 -13.82
C GLU A 147 1.28 8.43 -15.08
N LYS A 148 1.01 9.37 -15.99
CA LYS A 148 0.49 9.06 -17.31
C LYS A 148 0.95 10.11 -18.32
N LEU A 149 1.06 9.68 -19.56
CA LEU A 149 1.28 10.57 -20.70
C LEU A 149 -0.05 10.80 -21.42
N MET A 150 -0.35 12.06 -21.73
CA MET A 150 -1.53 12.46 -22.50
C MET A 150 -1.05 13.36 -23.65
N GLY A 151 -0.92 12.78 -24.84
CA GLY A 151 -0.25 13.46 -25.96
C GLY A 151 1.23 13.72 -25.63
N ASP A 152 1.64 14.98 -25.66
CA ASP A 152 2.97 15.43 -25.24
C ASP A 152 3.04 15.83 -23.75
N THR A 153 1.91 15.75 -23.03
CA THR A 153 1.82 16.22 -21.66
C THR A 153 2.03 15.07 -20.67
N SER A 154 3.08 15.18 -19.86
CA SER A 154 3.28 14.31 -18.70
C SER A 154 2.42 14.80 -17.53
N ILE A 155 1.66 13.89 -16.93
CA ILE A 155 0.79 14.15 -15.78
C ILE A 155 1.23 13.25 -14.63
N SER A 156 1.63 13.84 -13.51
CA SER A 156 1.89 13.13 -12.25
C SER A 156 0.86 13.49 -11.19
N GLU A 157 0.35 12.49 -10.50
CA GLU A 157 -0.62 12.65 -9.41
C GLU A 157 -0.04 12.03 -8.14
N ARG A 158 -0.06 12.80 -7.04
CA ARG A 158 0.14 12.28 -5.68
C ARG A 158 -1.19 12.36 -4.96
N LEU A 159 -1.67 11.21 -4.51
CA LEU A 159 -2.97 11.06 -3.89
C LEU A 159 -2.76 10.68 -2.42
N THR A 160 -3.41 11.40 -1.52
CA THR A 160 -3.39 11.10 -0.09
C THR A 160 -4.82 10.92 0.38
N TRP A 161 -5.13 9.76 0.93
CA TRP A 161 -6.36 9.49 1.65
C TRP A 161 -6.04 9.35 3.12
N LYS A 162 -6.50 10.28 3.97
CA LYS A 162 -6.32 10.21 5.42
C LYS A 162 -7.66 9.81 6.04
N MET A 163 -7.69 8.60 6.61
CA MET A 163 -8.91 7.96 7.06
C MET A 163 -9.68 8.87 8.02
N LYS A 164 -10.99 8.96 7.83
CA LYS A 164 -11.92 9.76 8.65
C LYS A 164 -11.66 11.27 8.65
N GLN A 165 -10.78 11.77 7.79
CA GLN A 165 -10.37 13.18 7.82
C GLN A 165 -10.55 13.91 6.50
N TYR A 166 -9.75 13.52 5.51
CA TYR A 166 -9.71 14.19 4.21
C TYR A 166 -9.06 13.30 3.16
N PHE A 167 -9.27 13.65 1.90
CA PHE A 167 -8.37 13.23 0.83
C PHE A 167 -7.80 14.44 0.08
N MET A 168 -6.66 14.25 -0.56
CA MET A 168 -5.94 15.27 -1.30
C MET A 168 -5.40 14.69 -2.60
N ILE A 169 -5.57 15.45 -3.68
CA ILE A 169 -5.03 15.18 -5.01
C ILE A 169 -4.07 16.31 -5.36
N VAL A 170 -2.79 15.99 -5.56
CA VAL A 170 -1.79 16.91 -6.10
C VAL A 170 -1.45 16.49 -7.52
N GLU A 171 -1.89 17.25 -8.50
CA GLU A 171 -1.65 17.02 -9.92
C GLU A 171 -0.60 18.01 -10.43
N ASN A 172 0.45 17.50 -11.08
CA ASN A 172 1.40 18.32 -11.83
C ASN A 172 1.35 17.93 -13.31
N LYS A 173 1.32 18.93 -14.18
CA LYS A 173 1.42 18.74 -15.64
C LYS A 173 2.69 19.40 -16.15
N GLN A 174 3.34 18.75 -17.09
CA GLN A 174 4.52 19.27 -17.76
C GLN A 174 4.52 18.89 -19.23
N THR A 175 4.92 19.82 -20.10
CA THR A 175 5.18 19.57 -21.52
C THR A 175 6.67 19.75 -21.84
N PRO A 176 7.18 19.13 -22.93
CA PRO A 176 8.52 19.41 -23.44
C PRO A 176 8.76 20.88 -23.78
N ALA A 177 7.70 21.61 -24.16
CA ALA A 177 7.76 23.05 -24.48
C ALA A 177 7.91 23.96 -23.23
N GLY A 178 7.94 23.38 -22.03
CA GLY A 178 8.18 24.12 -20.78
C GLY A 178 6.92 24.59 -20.05
N TYR A 179 5.71 24.31 -20.55
CA TYR A 179 4.49 24.55 -19.77
C TYR A 179 4.50 23.68 -18.51
N GLN A 180 4.23 24.31 -17.36
CA GLN A 180 4.04 23.63 -16.08
C GLN A 180 2.79 24.14 -15.38
N SER A 181 2.02 23.24 -14.78
CA SER A 181 0.89 23.61 -13.92
C SER A 181 0.84 22.70 -12.70
N LYS A 182 0.48 23.27 -11.55
CA LYS A 182 0.23 22.53 -10.32
C LYS A 182 -1.17 22.81 -9.82
N LYS A 183 -1.92 21.73 -9.58
CA LYS A 183 -3.26 21.77 -9.01
C LYS A 183 -3.30 20.92 -7.74
N ILE A 184 -3.77 21.48 -6.64
CA ILE A 184 -4.01 20.77 -5.38
C ILE A 184 -5.50 20.85 -5.09
N GLN A 185 -6.13 19.72 -4.81
CA GLN A 185 -7.52 19.64 -4.37
C GLN A 185 -7.56 18.83 -3.09
N LYS A 186 -7.97 19.45 -1.98
CA LYS A 186 -8.12 18.81 -0.67
C LYS A 186 -9.59 18.86 -0.27
N ILE A 187 -10.20 17.70 -0.07
CA ILE A 187 -11.60 17.56 0.33
C ILE A 187 -11.60 17.06 1.76
N ILE A 188 -12.20 17.85 2.65
CA ILE A 188 -12.14 17.66 4.11
C ILE A 188 -13.57 17.38 4.59
N TRP A 189 -13.76 16.30 5.35
CA TRP A 189 -15.04 15.99 6.01
C TRP A 189 -14.93 15.96 7.53
N ASP A 190 -13.72 15.99 8.11
CA ASP A 190 -13.51 16.24 9.52
C ASP A 190 -13.61 17.75 9.80
N PRO A 191 -14.67 18.21 10.51
CA PRO A 191 -14.89 19.63 10.74
C PRO A 191 -13.78 20.31 11.55
N THR A 192 -13.02 19.54 12.33
CA THR A 192 -11.90 20.09 13.12
C THR A 192 -10.77 20.64 12.24
N LEU A 193 -10.72 20.21 10.98
CA LEU A 193 -9.70 20.60 10.02
C LEU A 193 -10.15 21.74 9.09
N PHE A 194 -11.36 22.27 9.25
CA PHE A 194 -11.89 23.35 8.41
C PHE A 194 -11.16 24.68 8.58
N SER A 195 -10.47 24.87 9.70
CA SER A 195 -9.69 26.08 10.02
C SER A 195 -8.20 25.99 9.70
N GLU A 196 -7.64 24.78 9.50
CA GLU A 196 -6.23 24.63 9.12
C GLU A 196 -5.97 25.27 7.74
N GLU A 197 -4.83 25.93 7.48
CA GLU A 197 -4.59 26.55 6.16
C GLU A 197 -3.98 25.60 5.11
#